data_AF-A0A1V3R9B8-F1
#
_entry.id   AF-A0A1V3R9B8-F1
#
_cell.length_a   1.000
_cell.length_b   1.000
_cell.length_c   1.000
_cell.angle_alpha   90.00
_cell.angle_beta   90.00
_cell.angle_gamma   90.00
#
_symmetry.space_group_name_H-M   'P 1'
#
loop_
_entity.id
_entity.type
_entity.pdbx_description
1 polymer ?
#
loop_
_entity_poly.entity_id
_entity_poly.type
_entity_poly.pdbx_seq_one_letter_code
_entity_poly.pdbx_strand_id
1 'polypeptide(L)'
;MTNLQELINQEIRLKPHLRPNDYSFIGPEDTGLLNGFIQNVNFFAPSNIFSTTYKEALTNQDAILMALAQFQENTPLRIYVVLGKMEERGVLIHSTIQEYCDRFKIDFE
;
A
#
# COMPACT_ATOMS: atom_id res chain seq x y z
N MET A 1 -0.92 18.73 6.93
CA MET A 1 -1.31 17.69 5.97
C MET A 1 -0.03 17.04 5.51
N THR A 2 0.12 15.73 5.69
CA THR A 2 1.33 15.00 5.29
C THR A 2 1.43 15.01 3.77
N ASN A 3 2.56 15.46 3.23
CA ASN A 3 2.79 15.51 1.79
C ASN A 3 3.07 14.09 1.26
N LEU A 4 2.63 13.76 0.05
CA LEU A 4 2.95 12.49 -0.62
C LEU A 4 4.45 12.14 -0.56
N GLN A 5 5.34 13.13 -0.71
CA GLN A 5 6.78 12.90 -0.61
C GLN A 5 7.21 12.42 0.79
N GLU A 6 6.56 12.92 1.85
CA GLU A 6 6.83 12.48 3.23
C GLU A 6 6.38 11.04 3.43
N LEU A 7 5.22 10.67 2.87
CA LEU A 7 4.73 9.28 2.90
C LEU A 7 5.67 8.34 2.14
N ILE A 8 6.16 8.73 0.96
CA ILE A 8 7.14 7.94 0.19
C ILE A 8 8.41 7.72 1.02
N ASN A 9 8.92 8.78 1.67
CA ASN A 9 10.12 8.68 2.51
C ASN A 9 9.88 7.77 3.72
N GLN A 10 8.73 7.89 4.38
CA GLN A 10 8.34 7.02 5.48
C GLN A 10 8.21 5.56 5.04
N GLU A 11 7.61 5.31 3.87
CA GLU A 11 7.46 3.97 3.31
C GLU A 11 8.83 3.32 3.03
N ILE A 12 9.76 4.07 2.41
CA ILE A 12 11.13 3.60 2.17
C ILE A 12 11.83 3.21 3.48
N ARG A 13 11.66 4.03 4.52
CA ARG A 13 12.20 3.74 5.86
C ARG A 13 11.55 2.51 6.49
N LEU A 14 10.27 2.26 6.24
CA LEU A 14 9.52 1.12 6.79
C LEU A 14 9.93 -0.21 6.17
N LYS A 15 10.22 -0.24 4.86
CA LYS A 15 10.49 -1.47 4.08
C LYS A 15 11.49 -2.45 4.74
N PRO A 16 12.63 -2.01 5.31
CA PRO A 16 13.57 -2.92 5.99
C PRO A 16 13.02 -3.60 7.25
N HIS A 17 11.97 -3.05 7.86
CA HIS A 17 11.35 -3.58 9.07
C HIS A 17 10.20 -4.56 8.78
N LEU A 18 9.75 -4.63 7.53
CA LEU A 18 8.68 -5.55 7.13
C LEU A 18 9.18 -6.99 7.16
N ARG A 19 8.34 -7.89 7.65
CA ARG A 19 8.62 -9.32 7.63
C ARG A 19 8.64 -9.85 6.19
N PRO A 20 9.29 -10.99 5.94
CA PRO A 20 9.22 -11.64 4.64
C PRO A 20 7.76 -11.82 4.20
N ASN A 21 7.50 -11.48 2.93
CA ASN A 21 6.21 -11.48 2.25
C ASN A 21 5.24 -10.34 2.58
N ASP A 22 5.40 -9.63 3.71
CA ASP A 22 4.63 -8.43 3.99
C ASP A 22 5.13 -7.28 3.12
N TYR A 23 4.25 -6.34 2.80
CA TYR A 23 4.57 -5.19 1.98
C TYR A 23 3.73 -3.99 2.38
N SER A 24 4.13 -2.81 1.93
CA SER A 24 3.41 -1.56 2.14
C SER A 24 2.98 -0.95 0.82
N PHE A 25 1.98 -0.08 0.89
CA PHE A 25 1.63 0.83 -0.20
C PHE A 25 1.01 2.11 0.35
N ILE A 26 1.05 3.18 -0.44
CA ILE A 26 0.37 4.45 -0.13
C ILE A 26 -0.98 4.47 -0.84
N GLY A 27 -2.04 4.79 -0.10
CA GLY A 27 -3.40 4.87 -0.62
C GLY A 27 -4.24 5.94 0.07
N PRO A 28 -5.49 6.14 -0.37
CA PRO A 28 -6.40 7.10 0.28
C PRO A 28 -6.69 6.68 1.72
N GLU A 29 -6.76 7.64 2.63
CA GLU A 29 -7.13 7.39 4.03
C GLU A 29 -8.61 7.02 4.16
N ASP A 30 -9.47 7.58 3.30
CA ASP A 30 -10.88 7.21 3.24
C ASP A 30 -11.05 5.79 2.68
N THR A 31 -11.48 4.88 3.54
CA THR A 31 -11.77 3.48 3.21
C THR A 31 -12.83 3.32 2.11
N GLY A 32 -13.73 4.29 1.92
CA GLY A 32 -14.71 4.30 0.84
C GLY A 32 -14.08 4.45 -0.55
N LEU A 33 -12.88 5.03 -0.62
CA LEU A 33 -12.11 5.22 -1.86
C LEU A 33 -11.13 4.07 -2.13
N LEU A 34 -10.80 3.27 -1.11
CA LEU A 34 -9.73 2.28 -1.17
C LEU A 34 -9.99 1.19 -2.22
N ASN A 35 -11.22 0.70 -2.34
CA ASN A 35 -11.54 -0.35 -3.33
C ASN A 35 -11.36 0.16 -4.77
N GLY A 36 -11.85 1.38 -5.07
CA GLY A 36 -11.66 2.00 -6.38
C GLY A 36 -10.19 2.31 -6.67
N PHE A 37 -9.44 2.75 -5.66
CA PHE A 37 -7.99 2.92 -5.76
C PHE A 37 -7.30 1.61 -6.15
N ILE A 38 -7.56 0.51 -5.44
CA ILE A 38 -6.92 -0.80 -5.73
C ILE A 38 -7.25 -1.28 -7.14
N GLN A 39 -8.49 -1.08 -7.61
CA GLN A 39 -8.87 -1.40 -8.99
C GLN A 39 -8.07 -0.60 -10.02
N ASN A 40 -7.87 0.71 -9.78
CA ASN A 40 -7.05 1.55 -10.63
C ASN A 40 -5.58 1.13 -10.62
N VAL A 41 -5.01 0.82 -9.45
CA VAL A 41 -3.63 0.31 -9.36
C VAL A 41 -3.49 -0.98 -10.17
N ASN A 42 -4.43 -1.91 -10.03
CA ASN A 42 -4.41 -3.16 -10.79
C ASN A 42 -4.52 -2.93 -12.31
N PHE A 43 -5.29 -1.92 -12.73
CA PHE A 43 -5.39 -1.53 -14.14
C PHE A 43 -4.09 -0.94 -14.69
N PHE A 44 -3.38 -0.12 -13.90
CA PHE A 44 -2.12 0.51 -14.31
C PHE A 44 -0.90 -0.41 -14.16
N ALA A 45 -0.96 -1.41 -13.29
CA ALA A 45 0.11 -2.36 -13.12
C ALA A 45 0.30 -3.18 -14.42
N PRO A 46 1.55 -3.40 -14.87
CA PRO A 46 1.82 -4.16 -16.07
C PRO A 46 1.21 -5.56 -15.94
N SER A 47 0.26 -5.87 -16.83
CA SER A 47 -0.45 -7.14 -16.82
C SER A 47 0.45 -8.25 -17.35
N ASN A 48 0.85 -9.15 -16.45
CA ASN A 48 1.39 -10.44 -16.87
C ASN A 48 0.21 -11.27 -17.43
N ILE A 49 0.45 -12.08 -18.46
CA ILE A 49 -0.56 -12.91 -19.16
C ILE A 49 -1.35 -13.84 -18.20
N PHE A 50 -0.81 -14.07 -17.01
CA PHE A 50 -1.44 -14.77 -15.89
C PHE A 50 -1.71 -13.75 -14.76
N SER A 51 -2.86 -13.08 -14.81
CA SER A 51 -3.48 -12.29 -13.72
C SER A 51 -2.52 -11.62 -12.71
N THR A 52 -2.37 -10.30 -12.78
CA THR A 52 -1.66 -9.51 -11.75
C THR A 52 -2.25 -9.76 -10.36
N THR A 53 -1.41 -10.19 -9.43
CA THR A 53 -1.79 -10.36 -8.01
C THR A 53 -1.89 -9.02 -7.30
N TYR A 54 -2.61 -8.95 -6.17
CA TYR A 54 -2.67 -7.72 -5.37
C TYR A 54 -1.27 -7.27 -4.97
N LYS A 55 -0.41 -8.20 -4.55
CA LYS A 55 0.99 -7.92 -4.21
C LYS A 55 1.77 -7.33 -5.38
N GLU A 56 1.67 -7.88 -6.58
CA GLU A 56 2.38 -7.33 -7.75
C GLU A 56 1.89 -5.91 -8.08
N ALA A 57 0.58 -5.68 -8.04
CA ALA A 57 -0.01 -4.38 -8.31
C ALA A 57 0.35 -3.35 -7.22
N LEU A 58 0.15 -3.69 -5.95
CA LEU A 58 0.33 -2.82 -4.79
C LEU A 58 1.78 -2.67 -4.34
N THR A 59 2.74 -3.36 -4.98
CA THR A 59 4.17 -3.07 -4.82
C THR A 59 4.75 -2.28 -6.00
N ASN A 60 3.95 -2.05 -7.05
CA ASN A 60 4.35 -1.26 -8.20
C ASN A 60 4.14 0.24 -7.91
N GLN A 61 5.24 0.93 -7.62
CA GLN A 61 5.20 2.34 -7.25
C GLN A 61 4.66 3.24 -8.38
N ASP A 62 4.97 2.95 -9.64
CA ASP A 62 4.47 3.75 -10.76
C ASP A 62 2.95 3.63 -10.91
N ALA A 63 2.41 2.41 -10.79
CA ALA A 63 0.97 2.16 -10.83
C ALA A 63 0.25 2.85 -9.66
N ILE A 64 0.84 2.82 -8.46
CA ILE A 64 0.33 3.56 -7.30
C ILE A 64 0.28 5.06 -7.58
N LEU A 65 1.38 5.64 -8.06
CA LEU A 65 1.44 7.08 -8.34
C LEU A 65 0.44 7.49 -9.44
N MET A 66 0.27 6.67 -10.48
CA MET A 66 -0.75 6.90 -11.51
C MET A 66 -2.18 6.83 -10.95
N ALA A 67 -2.46 5.87 -10.05
CA ALA A 67 -3.76 5.76 -9.39
C ALA A 67 -4.02 6.92 -8.43
N LEU A 68 -3.02 7.37 -7.68
CA LEU A 68 -3.11 8.53 -6.79
C LEU A 68 -3.38 9.83 -7.56
N ALA A 69 -2.80 9.98 -8.75
CA ALA A 69 -3.04 11.15 -9.62
C ALA A 69 -4.49 11.28 -10.13
N GLN A 70 -5.33 10.26 -9.97
CA GLN A 70 -6.77 10.32 -10.30
C GLN A 70 -7.61 11.01 -9.21
N PHE A 71 -7.05 11.21 -8.02
CA PHE A 71 -7.75 11.86 -6.90
C PHE A 71 -7.56 13.38 -6.90
N GLN A 72 -8.41 14.09 -6.17
CA GLN A 72 -8.27 15.53 -5.96
C GLN A 72 -6.96 15.81 -5.20
N GLU A 73 -6.29 16.94 -5.50
CA GLU A 73 -4.96 17.30 -4.97
C GLU A 73 -4.85 17.25 -3.43
N ASN A 74 -5.95 17.40 -2.70
CA ASN A 74 -6.00 17.42 -1.24
C ASN A 74 -6.59 16.15 -0.60
N THR A 75 -6.70 15.06 -1.36
CA THR A 75 -7.20 13.78 -0.83
C THR A 75 -6.24 13.27 0.23
N PRO A 76 -6.67 13.06 1.50
CA PRO A 76 -5.79 12.55 2.54
C PRO A 76 -5.29 11.16 2.19
N LEU A 77 -3.98 10.94 2.36
CA LEU A 77 -3.29 9.70 2.03
C LEU A 77 -2.65 9.10 3.27
N ARG A 78 -2.45 7.79 3.27
CA ARG A 78 -1.75 7.06 4.33
C ARG A 78 -0.99 5.85 3.79
N ILE A 79 -0.06 5.34 4.60
CA ILE A 79 0.62 4.07 4.34
C ILE A 79 -0.21 2.93 4.94
N TYR A 80 -0.47 1.93 4.12
CA TYR A 80 -1.06 0.65 4.50
C TYR A 80 0.04 -0.41 4.53
N VAL A 81 -0.03 -1.33 5.49
CA VAL A 81 0.85 -2.51 5.57
C VAL A 81 0.01 -3.76 5.38
N VAL A 82 0.29 -4.54 4.34
CA VAL A 82 -0.40 -5.77 4.00
C VAL A 82 0.32 -6.98 4.58
N LEU A 83 -0.45 -7.87 5.21
CA LEU A 83 0.05 -9.15 5.74
C LEU A 83 0.07 -10.18 4.62
N GLY A 84 1.24 -10.42 4.02
CA GLY A 84 1.37 -11.19 2.77
C GLY A 84 0.87 -12.62 2.88
N LYS A 85 1.05 -13.27 4.04
CA LYS A 85 0.57 -14.64 4.28
C LYS A 85 -0.95 -14.79 4.20
N MET A 86 -1.69 -13.72 4.46
CA MET A 86 -3.16 -13.74 4.38
C MET A 86 -3.63 -13.51 2.95
N GLU A 87 -2.91 -12.70 2.19
CA GLU A 87 -3.18 -12.51 0.77
C GLU A 87 -2.93 -13.79 -0.04
N GLU A 88 -1.90 -14.57 0.29
CA GLU A 88 -1.68 -15.91 -0.29
C GLU A 88 -2.89 -16.85 -0.10
N ARG A 89 -3.78 -16.55 0.87
CA ARG A 89 -5.03 -17.27 1.13
C ARG A 89 -6.26 -16.57 0.50
N GLY A 90 -6.04 -15.58 -0.36
CA GLY A 90 -7.08 -14.80 -1.02
C GLY A 90 -7.71 -13.69 -0.18
N VAL A 91 -7.14 -13.36 0.99
CA VAL A 91 -7.68 -12.34 1.89
C VAL A 91 -6.72 -11.17 2.01
N LEU A 92 -7.08 -10.02 1.45
CA LEU A 92 -6.32 -8.79 1.61
C LEU A 92 -6.54 -8.23 3.02
N ILE A 93 -5.59 -8.49 3.92
CA ILE A 93 -5.58 -7.92 5.28
C ILE A 93 -4.50 -6.85 5.34
N HIS A 94 -4.92 -5.62 5.60
CA HIS A 94 -4.03 -4.50 5.80
C HIS A 94 -4.22 -3.86 7.19
N SER A 95 -3.19 -3.18 7.66
CA SER A 95 -3.21 -2.37 8.88
C SER A 95 -2.51 -1.03 8.64
N THR A 96 -2.52 -0.18 9.64
CA THR A 96 -1.64 0.99 9.72
C THR A 96 -0.21 0.58 10.07
N ILE A 97 0.75 1.49 9.87
CA ILE A 97 2.14 1.33 10.36
C ILE A 97 2.14 1.08 11.88
N GLN A 98 1.43 1.91 12.65
CA GLN A 98 1.39 1.82 14.10
C GLN A 98 0.92 0.45 14.58
N GLU A 99 -0.22 -0.03 14.05
CA GLU A 99 -0.76 -1.35 14.40
C GLU A 99 0.20 -2.49 14.02
N TYR A 100 0.90 -2.37 12.90
CA TYR A 100 1.89 -3.35 12.46
C TYR A 100 3.08 -3.39 13.42
N CYS A 101 3.63 -2.23 13.76
CA CYS A 101 4.76 -2.09 14.67
C CYS A 101 4.42 -2.57 16.08
N ASP A 102 3.24 -2.20 16.62
CA ASP A 102 2.77 -2.63 17.94
C ASP A 102 2.60 -4.14 18.04
N ARG A 103 2.07 -4.75 16.96
CA ARG A 103 1.88 -6.19 16.84
C ARG A 103 3.19 -6.95 16.83
N PHE A 104 4.21 -6.41 16.16
CA PHE A 104 5.48 -7.10 15.95
C PHE A 104 6.63 -6.59 16.81
N LYS A 105 6.37 -5.65 17.72
CA LYS A 105 7.36 -5.02 18.61
C LYS A 105 8.53 -4.41 17.84
N ILE A 106 8.19 -3.72 16.75
CA ILE A 106 9.15 -2.98 15.93
C ILE A 106 9.20 -1.56 16.49
N ASP A 107 10.41 -1.11 16.80
CA ASP A 107 10.67 0.29 17.15
C ASP A 107 10.87 1.09 15.85
N PHE A 108 9.88 1.91 15.49
CA PHE A 108 9.81 2.66 14.24
C PHE A 108 9.19 4.03 14.49
N GLU A 109 10.00 5.09 14.37
CA GLU A 109 9.60 6.49 14.60
C GLU A 109 9.25 7.27 13.32
#